data_AF-A0A5E3X7P0-F1
#
_entry.id   AF-A0A5E3X7P0-F1
#
_cell.length_a   1.000
_cell.length_b   1.000
_cell.length_c   1.000
_cell.angle_alpha   90.00
_cell.angle_beta   90.00
_cell.angle_gamma   90.00
#
_symmetry.space_group_name_H-M   'P 1'
#
loop_
_entity.id
_entity.type
_entity.pdbx_description
1 polymer ?
#
loop_
_entity_poly.entity_id
_entity_poly.type
_entity_poly.pdbx_seq_one_letter_code
_entity_poly.pdbx_strand_id
1 'polypeptide(L)'
;MTDVQSAEPASERTPLLADNEARTASASPMHAGARPPVSVAVDHVKTHGLDDLNTALSMITHVDDIEKAAYELIVLLQLNALARRPVHVSRKKDVWETWSDETRDVVDKYQYETQALNAWATFSSQPRTTLELETCLWTPFPLEIGSAKMIRVVDMLADRDAPSLLLTDSLIIMSYLHTWKYGWAANPAPTTAKRISQIVTSFASPRIMHAVDLLLHVIYLILLAHYLLWPPPRPVLSNLYLTIGLRGILITIYAVATVCRLSTNVIPSFLVAFAFLATLPSAPYPGGFAYAILLAAFILHILLLHTPRTPTPFLLFKPDFVLPLAELLNGEFTHTVQPAFLFWVPGLLVTLYLLSVSLVDDLPWLPPMHMNGGTPFVKIMASPMETRQAFLALAIIMLVLILFSTVVTVLYGATLRAAMHTPVEAWERYSKPVGARARQRFIAALALYASPHVFPAPFNLLQLVLVHIPVTVLHLRGPRELQIARTLEAISWWATVGVCGTAIAVVWKSVPRRPYWARCIVFCTDDAVIYKWPASKTGPTSSGFEDTKNNHRLF
;
A
#
# COMPACT_ATOMS: atom_id res chain seq x y z
N MET A 1 -71.47 -26.19 -65.69
CA MET A 1 -70.58 -27.15 -66.37
C MET A 1 -69.18 -26.57 -66.30
N THR A 2 -68.25 -27.35 -65.72
CA THR A 2 -66.76 -27.28 -65.79
C THR A 2 -66.09 -26.00 -65.25
N ASP A 3 -65.40 -26.06 -64.10
CA ASP A 3 -63.98 -26.48 -63.89
C ASP A 3 -63.00 -25.39 -64.38
N VAL A 4 -61.84 -25.03 -63.80
CA VAL A 4 -61.01 -25.48 -62.67
C VAL A 4 -59.77 -24.52 -62.63
N GLN A 5 -59.18 -24.32 -61.44
CA GLN A 5 -57.75 -24.03 -61.12
C GLN A 5 -56.97 -22.73 -61.47
N SER A 6 -56.46 -22.11 -60.38
CA SER A 6 -55.06 -21.79 -60.01
C SER A 6 -54.15 -20.89 -60.88
N ALA A 7 -53.57 -19.85 -60.26
CA ALA A 7 -52.12 -19.69 -60.03
C ALA A 7 -51.77 -18.41 -59.22
N GLU A 8 -50.73 -18.52 -58.39
CA GLU A 8 -50.14 -17.54 -57.45
C GLU A 8 -49.47 -16.29 -58.09
N PRO A 9 -49.20 -15.24 -57.29
CA PRO A 9 -48.50 -14.02 -57.70
C PRO A 9 -46.99 -14.06 -57.40
N ALA A 10 -46.16 -13.51 -58.28
CA ALA A 10 -44.76 -13.21 -58.00
C ALA A 10 -44.36 -11.84 -58.55
N SER A 11 -43.91 -10.95 -57.68
CA SER A 11 -42.86 -9.95 -57.96
C SER A 11 -42.61 -9.12 -56.69
N GLU A 12 -41.81 -9.67 -55.78
CA GLU A 12 -41.03 -8.88 -54.82
C GLU A 12 -40.12 -7.91 -55.59
N ARG A 13 -40.23 -6.62 -55.30
CA ARG A 13 -39.18 -5.63 -55.58
C ARG A 13 -38.65 -5.13 -54.24
N THR A 14 -37.51 -5.66 -53.84
CA THR A 14 -36.67 -5.19 -52.75
C THR A 14 -35.94 -3.91 -53.18
N PRO A 15 -36.10 -2.77 -52.50
CA PRO A 15 -35.15 -1.67 -52.59
C PRO A 15 -34.01 -1.94 -51.60
N LEU A 16 -32.87 -2.35 -52.14
CA LEU A 16 -31.60 -2.44 -51.43
C LEU A 16 -30.85 -1.12 -51.59
N LEU A 17 -30.27 -0.65 -50.48
CA LEU A 17 -29.20 0.35 -50.38
C LEU A 17 -29.55 1.83 -50.64
N ALA A 18 -29.89 2.55 -49.57
CA ALA A 18 -29.44 3.92 -49.36
C ALA A 18 -29.40 4.28 -47.86
N ASP A 19 -28.25 4.76 -47.42
CA ASP A 19 -28.03 5.72 -46.31
C ASP A 19 -28.33 5.30 -44.86
N ASN A 20 -27.49 4.43 -44.29
CA ASN A 20 -27.42 4.26 -42.83
C ASN A 20 -25.99 4.24 -42.24
N GLU A 21 -24.97 4.68 -43.00
CA GLU A 21 -23.56 4.63 -42.54
C GLU A 21 -23.04 5.89 -41.83
N ALA A 22 -23.87 6.91 -41.57
CA ALA A 22 -23.41 8.16 -40.95
C ALA A 22 -23.86 8.39 -39.49
N ARG A 23 -24.51 7.42 -38.82
CA ARG A 23 -25.08 7.65 -37.46
C ARG A 23 -24.90 6.55 -36.40
N THR A 24 -24.11 5.52 -36.67
CA THR A 24 -23.84 4.41 -35.73
C THR A 24 -22.39 4.34 -35.26
N ALA A 25 -21.82 5.52 -34.98
CA ALA A 25 -20.60 5.66 -34.17
C ALA A 25 -20.93 6.27 -32.80
N SER A 26 -21.89 5.70 -32.07
CA SER A 26 -22.02 5.96 -30.62
C SER A 26 -22.91 4.89 -29.98
N ALA A 27 -22.46 4.34 -28.85
CA ALA A 27 -23.14 3.34 -28.04
C ALA A 27 -23.16 1.91 -28.62
N SER A 28 -22.01 1.23 -28.50
CA SER A 28 -22.03 -0.23 -28.32
C SER A 28 -23.02 -0.58 -27.21
N PRO A 29 -23.95 -1.53 -27.41
CA PRO A 29 -24.89 -1.95 -26.38
C PRO A 29 -24.09 -2.43 -25.16
N MET A 30 -24.15 -1.66 -24.07
CA MET A 30 -23.58 -2.03 -22.78
C MET A 30 -24.09 -3.43 -22.45
N HIS A 31 -23.17 -4.39 -22.31
CA HIS A 31 -23.50 -5.73 -21.84
C HIS A 31 -24.32 -5.59 -20.55
N ALA A 32 -25.50 -6.22 -20.52
CA ALA A 32 -26.34 -6.30 -19.34
C ALA A 32 -25.49 -6.79 -18.16
N GLY A 33 -25.17 -5.90 -17.22
CA GLY A 33 -24.26 -6.14 -16.10
C GLY A 33 -22.98 -5.28 -16.06
N ALA A 34 -22.74 -4.41 -17.04
CA ALA A 34 -21.66 -3.43 -16.96
C ALA A 34 -22.05 -2.28 -16.01
N ARG A 35 -21.33 -2.14 -14.89
CA ARG A 35 -21.51 -1.02 -13.95
C ARG A 35 -21.11 0.32 -14.59
N PRO A 36 -21.75 1.43 -14.20
CA PRO A 36 -21.46 2.74 -14.78
C PRO A 36 -20.05 3.22 -14.39
N PRO A 37 -19.37 3.96 -15.29
CA PRO A 37 -18.09 4.58 -15.00
C PRO A 37 -18.23 5.71 -13.98
N VAL A 38 -17.26 5.81 -13.06
CA VAL A 38 -17.24 6.85 -12.02
C VAL A 38 -16.97 8.23 -12.60
N SER A 39 -16.13 8.32 -13.65
CA SER A 39 -15.78 9.60 -14.29
C SER A 39 -16.99 10.39 -14.77
N VAL A 40 -18.01 9.72 -15.30
CA VAL A 40 -19.21 10.39 -15.83
C VAL A 40 -19.99 11.11 -14.72
N ALA A 41 -20.17 10.48 -13.57
CA ALA A 41 -20.83 11.12 -12.43
C ALA A 41 -19.95 12.23 -11.81
N VAL A 42 -18.63 12.00 -11.72
CA VAL A 42 -17.68 13.00 -11.24
C VAL A 42 -17.71 14.26 -12.12
N ASP A 43 -17.67 14.09 -13.44
CA ASP A 43 -17.74 15.20 -14.40
C ASP A 43 -19.10 15.91 -14.37
N HIS A 44 -20.20 15.16 -14.18
CA HIS A 44 -21.54 15.71 -14.03
C HIS A 44 -21.64 16.59 -12.78
N VAL A 45 -21.23 16.09 -11.62
CA VAL A 45 -21.26 16.83 -10.34
C VAL A 45 -20.31 18.03 -10.39
N LYS A 46 -19.14 17.89 -11.04
CA LYS A 46 -18.21 19.00 -11.20
C LYS A 46 -18.77 20.13 -12.08
N THR A 47 -19.62 19.80 -13.06
CA THR A 47 -20.19 20.78 -13.98
C THR A 47 -21.48 21.42 -13.46
N HIS A 48 -22.32 20.67 -12.74
CA HIS A 48 -23.63 21.14 -12.30
C HIS A 48 -23.73 21.41 -10.79
N GLY A 49 -22.70 21.05 -10.02
CA GLY A 49 -22.69 21.17 -8.57
C GLY A 49 -23.23 19.93 -7.85
N LEU A 50 -23.18 19.99 -6.52
CA LEU A 50 -23.49 18.87 -5.64
C LEU A 50 -24.99 18.55 -5.57
N ASP A 51 -25.85 19.53 -5.85
CA ASP A 51 -27.31 19.37 -5.85
C ASP A 51 -27.78 18.36 -6.91
N ASP A 52 -27.00 18.21 -7.98
CA ASP A 52 -27.26 17.30 -9.10
C ASP A 52 -26.68 15.88 -8.89
N LEU A 53 -26.13 15.59 -7.71
CA LEU A 53 -25.64 14.25 -7.36
C LEU A 53 -26.75 13.20 -7.48
N ASN A 54 -27.97 13.51 -7.03
CA ASN A 54 -29.10 12.58 -7.13
C ASN A 54 -29.45 12.24 -8.59
N THR A 55 -29.33 13.21 -9.49
CA THR A 55 -29.52 13.02 -10.94
C THR A 55 -28.44 12.10 -11.49
N ALA A 56 -27.16 12.29 -11.12
CA ALA A 56 -26.08 11.40 -11.51
C ALA A 56 -26.26 9.97 -10.95
N LEU A 57 -26.72 9.84 -9.70
CA LEU A 57 -27.01 8.53 -9.08
C LEU A 57 -28.23 7.84 -9.71
N SER A 58 -29.18 8.61 -10.25
CA SER A 58 -30.34 8.05 -10.95
C SER A 58 -29.95 7.33 -12.24
N MET A 59 -28.76 7.60 -12.80
CA MET A 59 -28.25 6.82 -13.95
C MET A 59 -28.02 5.34 -13.60
N ILE A 60 -28.10 4.97 -12.32
CA ILE A 60 -27.97 3.62 -11.80
C ILE A 60 -29.34 3.05 -11.39
N THR A 61 -30.37 3.24 -12.21
CA THR A 61 -31.77 2.86 -11.90
C THR A 61 -32.03 1.38 -11.63
N HIS A 62 -31.10 0.47 -11.99
CA HIS A 62 -31.32 -0.98 -11.95
C HIS A 62 -30.47 -1.72 -10.91
N VAL A 63 -29.90 -1.01 -9.94
CA VAL A 63 -28.88 -1.56 -9.04
C VAL A 63 -29.35 -1.50 -7.59
N ASP A 64 -28.98 -2.52 -6.82
CA ASP A 64 -29.27 -2.64 -5.38
C ASP A 64 -28.84 -1.39 -4.59
N ASP A 65 -29.60 -1.03 -3.55
CA ASP A 65 -29.32 0.14 -2.69
C ASP A 65 -27.89 0.16 -2.14
N ILE A 66 -27.30 -1.02 -1.93
CA ILE A 66 -25.93 -1.20 -1.41
C ILE A 66 -24.90 -0.74 -2.44
N GLU A 67 -25.07 -1.14 -3.70
CA GLU A 67 -24.19 -0.76 -4.79
C GLU A 67 -24.37 0.73 -5.14
N LYS A 68 -25.59 1.27 -4.99
CA LYS A 68 -25.85 2.71 -5.09
C LYS A 68 -25.06 3.51 -4.04
N ALA A 69 -25.11 3.08 -2.77
CA ALA A 69 -24.34 3.69 -1.69
C ALA A 69 -22.82 3.60 -1.93
N ALA A 70 -22.34 2.45 -2.41
CA ALA A 70 -20.93 2.27 -2.76
C ALA A 70 -20.48 3.24 -3.87
N TYR A 71 -21.29 3.37 -4.92
CA TYR A 71 -21.01 4.28 -6.03
C TYR A 71 -21.02 5.74 -5.57
N GLU A 72 -22.01 6.14 -4.79
CA GLU A 72 -22.12 7.49 -4.21
C GLU A 72 -20.87 7.83 -3.38
N LEU A 73 -20.44 6.93 -2.49
CA LEU A 73 -19.22 7.11 -1.70
C LEU A 73 -17.99 7.25 -2.58
N ILE A 74 -17.84 6.42 -3.62
CA ILE A 74 -16.69 6.50 -4.53
C ILE A 74 -16.67 7.84 -5.26
N VAL A 75 -17.81 8.30 -5.78
CA VAL A 75 -17.92 9.59 -6.49
C VAL A 75 -17.52 10.74 -5.56
N LEU A 76 -18.06 10.78 -4.34
CA LEU A 76 -17.77 11.84 -3.36
C LEU A 76 -16.31 11.82 -2.89
N LEU A 77 -15.75 10.63 -2.63
CA LEU A 77 -14.35 10.48 -2.27
C LEU A 77 -13.42 10.86 -3.44
N GLN A 78 -13.82 10.59 -4.68
CA GLN A 78 -13.05 10.95 -5.87
C GLN A 78 -13.07 12.47 -6.09
N LEU A 79 -14.22 13.12 -5.89
CA LEU A 79 -14.33 14.59 -5.91
C LEU A 79 -13.45 15.22 -4.84
N ASN A 80 -13.45 14.69 -3.61
CA ASN A 80 -12.55 15.14 -2.54
C ASN A 80 -11.07 14.97 -2.92
N ALA A 81 -10.69 13.81 -3.47
CA ALA A 81 -9.32 13.57 -3.92
C ALA A 81 -8.91 14.52 -5.06
N LEU A 82 -9.82 14.87 -5.97
CA LEU A 82 -9.58 15.82 -7.05
C LEU A 82 -9.46 17.27 -6.55
N ALA A 83 -10.31 17.69 -5.61
CA ALA A 83 -10.26 19.03 -5.00
C ALA A 83 -8.95 19.31 -4.24
N ARG A 84 -8.25 18.26 -3.79
CA ARG A 84 -6.97 18.37 -3.08
C ARG A 84 -5.75 18.33 -3.98
N ARG A 85 -5.86 17.80 -5.20
CA ARG A 85 -4.72 17.83 -6.12
C ARG A 85 -4.50 19.29 -6.46
N PRO A 86 -3.32 19.87 -6.14
CA PRO A 86 -3.02 21.22 -6.58
C PRO A 86 -3.15 21.17 -8.09
N VAL A 87 -4.26 21.72 -8.62
CA VAL A 87 -4.44 21.96 -10.05
C VAL A 87 -3.19 22.72 -10.37
N HIS A 88 -2.29 22.07 -11.14
CA HIS A 88 -0.95 22.56 -11.39
C HIS A 88 -1.06 24.05 -11.45
N VAL A 89 -0.35 24.72 -10.53
CA VAL A 89 -0.25 26.18 -10.44
C VAL A 89 0.30 26.61 -11.78
N SER A 90 -0.58 26.61 -12.78
CA SER A 90 -0.53 27.40 -13.97
C SER A 90 -0.25 28.73 -13.37
N ARG A 91 0.90 29.25 -13.73
CA ARG A 91 1.61 30.38 -13.16
C ARG A 91 0.72 31.63 -13.25
N LYS A 92 -0.42 31.60 -12.55
CA LYS A 92 -1.43 32.64 -12.46
C LYS A 92 -0.70 33.73 -11.72
N LYS A 93 -0.53 34.85 -12.41
CA LYS A 93 0.25 35.98 -11.91
C LYS A 93 -0.46 36.66 -10.74
N ASP A 94 -1.75 36.40 -10.56
CA ASP A 94 -2.56 37.01 -9.51
C ASP A 94 -2.64 36.12 -8.27
N VAL A 95 -2.15 36.68 -7.16
CA VAL A 95 -2.24 36.10 -5.82
C VAL A 95 -3.70 35.97 -5.38
N TRP A 96 -4.57 36.89 -5.82
CA TRP A 96 -6.00 36.88 -5.48
C TRP A 96 -6.75 35.72 -6.14
N GLU A 97 -6.47 35.43 -7.41
CA GLU A 97 -7.02 34.26 -8.10
C GLU A 97 -6.57 32.96 -7.43
N THR A 98 -5.30 32.88 -7.02
CA THR A 98 -4.76 31.70 -6.34
C THR A 98 -5.44 31.49 -4.98
N TRP A 99 -5.57 32.56 -4.18
CA TRP A 99 -6.22 32.49 -2.87
C TRP A 99 -7.72 32.19 -2.98
N SER A 100 -8.42 32.75 -3.97
CA SER A 100 -9.85 32.48 -4.18
C SER A 100 -10.11 31.05 -4.67
N ASP A 101 -9.25 30.51 -5.55
CA ASP A 101 -9.28 29.10 -5.93
C ASP A 101 -9.01 28.19 -4.72
N GLU A 102 -7.97 28.47 -3.92
CA GLU A 102 -7.67 27.71 -2.70
C GLU A 102 -8.83 27.74 -1.69
N THR A 103 -9.47 28.89 -1.52
CA THR A 103 -10.60 29.04 -0.61
C THR A 103 -11.81 28.25 -1.10
N ARG A 104 -12.11 28.28 -2.41
CA ARG A 104 -13.18 27.49 -3.01
C ARG A 104 -12.89 25.99 -2.85
N ASP A 105 -11.67 25.55 -3.14
CA ASP A 105 -11.28 24.14 -3.03
C ASP A 105 -11.41 23.63 -1.58
N VAL A 106 -11.13 24.46 -0.57
CA VAL A 106 -11.34 24.12 0.85
C VAL A 106 -12.83 23.97 1.18
N VAL A 107 -13.68 24.86 0.67
CA VAL A 107 -15.13 24.80 0.88
C VAL A 107 -15.73 23.58 0.19
N ASP A 108 -15.40 23.36 -1.08
CA ASP A 108 -15.87 22.22 -1.88
C ASP A 108 -15.45 20.90 -1.23
N LYS A 109 -14.19 20.81 -0.79
CA LYS A 109 -13.68 19.67 -0.03
C LYS A 109 -14.53 19.39 1.22
N TYR A 110 -14.79 20.41 2.04
CA TYR A 110 -15.59 20.24 3.26
C TYR A 110 -17.01 19.76 2.94
N GLN A 111 -17.61 20.27 1.86
CA GLN A 111 -18.93 19.83 1.39
C GLN A 111 -18.92 18.37 0.93
N TYR A 112 -17.95 17.96 0.11
CA TYR A 112 -17.81 16.57 -0.35
C TYR A 112 -17.56 15.61 0.82
N GLU A 113 -16.71 16.00 1.79
CA GLU A 113 -16.48 15.21 3.00
C GLU A 113 -17.75 15.06 3.85
N THR A 114 -18.51 16.15 4.01
CA THR A 114 -19.78 16.13 4.76
C THR A 114 -20.82 15.25 4.07
N GLN A 115 -20.97 15.35 2.74
CA GLN A 115 -21.89 14.47 2.02
C GLN A 115 -21.46 13.01 2.04
N ALA A 116 -20.16 12.71 1.96
CA ALA A 116 -19.68 11.34 2.07
C ALA A 116 -20.02 10.74 3.45
N LEU A 117 -19.93 11.55 4.51
CA LEU A 117 -20.34 11.15 5.86
C LEU A 117 -21.85 10.97 5.97
N ASN A 118 -22.64 11.83 5.34
CA ASN A 118 -24.10 11.70 5.32
C ASN A 118 -24.56 10.46 4.55
N ALA A 119 -23.95 10.17 3.39
CA ALA A 119 -24.20 8.98 2.60
C ALA A 119 -23.85 7.71 3.41
N TRP A 120 -22.70 7.71 4.08
CA TRP A 120 -22.32 6.62 4.98
C TRP A 120 -23.28 6.46 6.15
N ALA A 121 -23.64 7.56 6.83
CA ALA A 121 -24.56 7.54 7.96
C ALA A 121 -25.95 7.01 7.58
N THR A 122 -26.44 7.40 6.39
CA THR A 122 -27.71 6.91 5.81
C THR A 122 -27.65 5.42 5.49
N PHE A 123 -26.51 4.95 4.97
CA PHE A 123 -26.29 3.53 4.74
C PHE A 123 -26.22 2.73 6.06
N SER A 124 -25.51 3.26 7.07
CA SER A 124 -25.29 2.60 8.37
C SER A 124 -26.45 2.71 9.33
N SER A 125 -27.44 3.59 9.08
CA SER A 125 -28.62 3.74 9.95
C SER A 125 -29.57 2.54 9.86
N GLN A 126 -29.46 1.73 8.81
CA GLN A 126 -30.25 0.51 8.63
C GLN A 126 -29.46 -0.70 9.16
N PRO A 127 -30.12 -1.70 9.77
CA PRO A 127 -29.44 -2.92 10.17
C PRO A 127 -28.96 -3.68 8.94
N ARG A 128 -27.64 -3.76 8.76
CA ARG A 128 -27.00 -4.42 7.61
C ARG A 128 -26.28 -5.70 8.02
N THR A 129 -26.24 -6.67 7.11
CA THR A 129 -25.42 -7.88 7.30
C THR A 129 -23.96 -7.59 6.96
N THR A 130 -23.04 -8.44 7.45
CA THR A 130 -21.61 -8.34 7.11
C THR A 130 -21.37 -8.43 5.60
N LEU A 131 -22.16 -9.24 4.89
CA LEU A 131 -22.07 -9.37 3.43
C LEU A 131 -22.45 -8.08 2.72
N GLU A 132 -23.50 -7.39 3.15
CA GLU A 132 -23.93 -6.12 2.55
C GLU A 132 -22.90 -5.02 2.79
N LEU A 133 -22.32 -4.97 4.00
CA LEU A 133 -21.25 -4.06 4.35
C LEU A 133 -19.99 -4.30 3.51
N GLU A 134 -19.56 -5.55 3.41
CA GLU A 134 -18.42 -5.92 2.58
C GLU A 134 -18.71 -5.67 1.09
N THR A 135 -19.93 -5.92 0.62
CA THR A 135 -20.34 -5.60 -0.76
C THR A 135 -20.23 -4.10 -1.01
N CYS A 136 -20.70 -3.24 -0.10
CA CYS A 136 -20.56 -1.80 -0.22
C CYS A 136 -19.09 -1.36 -0.35
N LEU A 137 -18.22 -1.88 0.52
CA LEU A 137 -16.82 -1.43 0.59
C LEU A 137 -15.92 -2.00 -0.54
N TRP A 138 -16.20 -3.22 -1.00
CA TRP A 138 -15.32 -3.98 -1.90
C TRP A 138 -15.79 -4.01 -3.36
N THR A 139 -17.00 -3.56 -3.65
CA THR A 139 -17.54 -3.59 -5.00
C THR A 139 -16.73 -2.70 -5.95
N PRO A 140 -16.17 -3.27 -7.04
CA PRO A 140 -15.38 -2.50 -8.00
C PRO A 140 -16.28 -1.80 -9.03
N PHE A 141 -15.95 -0.56 -9.34
CA PHE A 141 -16.55 0.26 -10.40
C PHE A 141 -15.48 0.71 -11.40
N PRO A 142 -15.78 0.77 -12.71
CA PRO A 142 -14.83 1.29 -13.70
C PRO A 142 -14.58 2.78 -13.47
N LEU A 143 -13.31 3.21 -13.49
CA LEU A 143 -12.99 4.63 -13.30
C LEU A 143 -13.41 5.46 -14.51
N GLU A 144 -13.11 4.99 -15.73
CA GLU A 144 -13.36 5.68 -17.00
C GLU A 144 -14.07 4.75 -17.98
N ILE A 145 -14.75 5.32 -18.99
CA ILE A 145 -15.40 4.57 -20.06
C ILE A 145 -14.37 3.75 -20.82
N GLY A 146 -14.52 2.42 -20.82
CA GLY A 146 -13.63 1.50 -21.53
C GLY A 146 -12.28 1.25 -20.84
N SER A 147 -12.01 1.86 -19.68
CA SER A 147 -10.78 1.60 -18.93
C SER A 147 -10.85 0.29 -18.15
N ALA A 148 -9.75 -0.46 -18.15
CA ALA A 148 -9.60 -1.65 -17.31
C ALA A 148 -9.38 -1.29 -15.82
N LYS A 149 -9.15 -0.01 -15.51
CA LYS A 149 -8.92 0.45 -14.15
C LYS A 149 -10.23 0.47 -13.38
N MET A 150 -10.32 -0.40 -12.39
CA MET A 150 -11.43 -0.44 -11.44
C MET A 150 -11.03 0.27 -10.14
N ILE A 151 -12.01 0.87 -9.48
CA ILE A 151 -11.84 1.55 -8.20
C ILE A 151 -12.91 1.06 -7.21
N ARG A 152 -12.55 1.00 -5.93
CA ARG A 152 -13.41 0.57 -4.82
C ARG A 152 -13.39 1.61 -3.71
N VAL A 153 -14.38 1.59 -2.81
CA VAL A 153 -14.41 2.47 -1.64
C VAL A 153 -13.14 2.27 -0.80
N VAL A 154 -12.71 1.01 -0.60
CA VAL A 154 -11.47 0.70 0.15
C VAL A 154 -10.21 1.29 -0.48
N ASP A 155 -10.13 1.38 -1.81
CA ASP A 155 -8.98 1.97 -2.50
C ASP A 155 -8.91 3.49 -2.27
N MET A 156 -10.08 4.13 -2.18
CA MET A 156 -10.19 5.56 -1.86
C MET A 156 -9.90 5.86 -0.38
N LEU A 157 -10.31 4.97 0.51
CA LEU A 157 -10.01 5.08 1.95
C LEU A 157 -8.54 4.73 2.27
N ALA A 158 -7.86 4.00 1.40
CA ALA A 158 -6.42 3.76 1.48
C ALA A 158 -5.58 5.01 1.10
N ASP A 159 -6.19 5.98 0.40
CA ASP A 159 -5.49 7.20 0.01
C ASP A 159 -5.19 8.08 1.24
N ARG A 160 -4.08 8.83 1.17
CA ARG A 160 -3.64 9.75 2.23
C ARG A 160 -4.68 10.83 2.51
N ASP A 161 -5.50 11.12 1.51
CA ASP A 161 -6.49 12.17 1.51
C ASP A 161 -7.89 11.74 1.99
N ALA A 162 -8.06 10.48 2.37
CA ALA A 162 -9.32 9.96 2.87
C ALA A 162 -9.84 10.74 4.10
N PRO A 163 -11.17 11.01 4.20
CA PRO A 163 -11.76 11.72 5.33
C PRO A 163 -11.49 10.97 6.64
N SER A 164 -10.88 11.64 7.62
CA SER A 164 -10.50 11.01 8.89
C SER A 164 -11.69 10.46 9.66
N LEU A 165 -12.86 11.09 9.53
CA LEU A 165 -14.10 10.66 10.20
C LEU A 165 -14.61 9.30 9.69
N LEU A 166 -14.52 9.04 8.38
CA LEU A 166 -14.82 7.72 7.83
C LEU A 166 -13.78 6.68 8.26
N LEU A 167 -12.52 7.06 8.34
CA LEU A 167 -11.46 6.17 8.81
C LEU A 167 -11.63 5.77 10.29
N THR A 168 -12.24 6.62 11.11
CA THR A 168 -12.52 6.35 12.53
C THR A 168 -13.81 5.58 12.76
N ASP A 169 -14.62 5.34 11.74
CA ASP A 169 -15.88 4.63 11.89
C ASP A 169 -15.66 3.17 12.34
N SER A 170 -16.29 2.80 13.46
CA SER A 170 -16.09 1.50 14.08
C SER A 170 -16.60 0.34 13.22
N LEU A 171 -17.68 0.55 12.44
CA LEU A 171 -18.26 -0.46 11.57
C LEU A 171 -17.30 -0.76 10.41
N ILE A 172 -16.73 0.28 9.79
CA ILE A 172 -15.71 0.16 8.73
C ILE A 172 -14.49 -0.61 9.25
N ILE A 173 -13.95 -0.20 10.40
CA ILE A 173 -12.75 -0.83 10.96
C ILE A 173 -13.02 -2.29 11.37
N MET A 174 -14.17 -2.61 11.94
CA MET A 174 -14.54 -3.99 12.25
C MET A 174 -14.66 -4.85 10.98
N SER A 175 -15.27 -4.31 9.91
CA SER A 175 -15.34 -4.99 8.60
C SER A 175 -13.95 -5.26 8.01
N TYR A 176 -13.05 -4.29 8.07
CA TYR A 176 -11.68 -4.46 7.58
C TYR A 176 -10.85 -5.43 8.42
N LEU A 177 -10.99 -5.42 9.75
CA LEU A 177 -10.35 -6.41 10.61
C LEU A 177 -10.90 -7.83 10.36
N HIS A 178 -12.21 -7.95 10.11
CA HIS A 178 -12.84 -9.19 9.70
C HIS A 178 -12.25 -9.70 8.37
N THR A 179 -12.24 -8.84 7.34
CA THR A 179 -11.71 -9.14 6.01
C THR A 179 -10.22 -9.49 6.05
N TRP A 180 -9.41 -8.77 6.85
CA TRP A 180 -7.98 -9.06 7.01
C TRP A 180 -7.75 -10.48 7.55
N LYS A 181 -8.55 -10.89 8.54
CA LYS A 181 -8.39 -12.16 9.23
C LYS A 181 -8.95 -13.34 8.44
N TYR A 182 -10.15 -13.19 7.88
CA TYR A 182 -10.91 -14.29 7.29
C TYR A 182 -11.02 -14.23 5.77
N GLY A 183 -10.60 -13.13 5.15
CA GLY A 183 -10.86 -12.86 3.74
C GLY A 183 -12.24 -12.26 3.51
N TRP A 184 -12.51 -11.87 2.28
CA TRP A 184 -13.79 -11.32 1.85
C TRP A 184 -14.82 -12.44 1.66
N ALA A 185 -16.03 -12.26 2.20
CA ALA A 185 -17.15 -13.18 1.99
C ALA A 185 -17.71 -13.02 0.57
N ALA A 186 -17.11 -13.74 -0.39
CA ALA A 186 -17.63 -13.78 -1.75
C ALA A 186 -18.97 -14.52 -1.81
N ASN A 187 -19.91 -14.00 -2.62
CA ASN A 187 -21.15 -14.69 -2.93
C ASN A 187 -20.88 -16.11 -3.45
N PRO A 188 -21.66 -17.12 -3.05
CA PRO A 188 -21.43 -18.50 -3.45
C PRO A 188 -21.46 -18.60 -4.98
N ALA A 189 -20.37 -19.07 -5.56
CA ALA A 189 -20.27 -19.14 -7.01
C ALA A 189 -21.31 -20.10 -7.59
N PRO A 190 -21.84 -19.81 -8.80
CA PRO A 190 -22.92 -20.61 -9.40
C PRO A 190 -22.46 -22.03 -9.80
N THR A 191 -21.17 -22.24 -10.03
CA THR A 191 -20.59 -23.51 -10.49
C THR A 191 -19.75 -24.17 -9.40
N THR A 192 -19.78 -25.51 -9.32
CA THR A 192 -18.99 -26.31 -8.36
C THR A 192 -17.49 -26.04 -8.42
N ALA A 193 -16.91 -25.95 -9.63
CA ALA A 193 -15.50 -25.64 -9.82
C ALA A 193 -15.10 -24.28 -9.21
N LYS A 194 -15.92 -23.24 -9.44
CA LYS A 194 -15.72 -21.93 -8.81
C LYS A 194 -15.93 -21.98 -7.31
N ARG A 195 -16.87 -22.80 -6.79
CA ARG A 195 -17.06 -22.98 -5.35
C ARG A 195 -15.84 -23.63 -4.70
N ILE A 196 -15.23 -24.63 -5.35
CA ILE A 196 -13.96 -25.22 -4.90
C ILE A 196 -12.87 -24.15 -4.91
N SER A 197 -12.72 -23.41 -6.02
CA SER A 197 -11.76 -22.30 -6.09
C SER A 197 -11.99 -21.27 -4.97
N GLN A 198 -13.24 -20.95 -4.65
CA GLN A 198 -13.61 -20.04 -3.54
C GLN A 198 -13.18 -20.59 -2.18
N ILE A 199 -13.43 -21.88 -1.92
CA ILE A 199 -12.99 -22.56 -0.71
C ILE A 199 -11.47 -22.48 -0.61
N VAL A 200 -10.74 -22.78 -1.68
CA VAL A 200 -9.29 -22.70 -1.64
C VAL A 200 -8.83 -21.24 -1.45
N THR A 201 -9.44 -20.26 -2.14
CA THR A 201 -9.09 -18.83 -1.93
C THR A 201 -9.39 -18.35 -0.52
N SER A 202 -10.36 -18.96 0.18
CA SER A 202 -10.65 -18.62 1.59
C SER A 202 -9.49 -18.97 2.53
N PHE A 203 -8.60 -19.89 2.14
CA PHE A 203 -7.34 -20.13 2.86
C PHE A 203 -6.29 -19.07 2.57
N ALA A 204 -6.39 -18.35 1.46
CA ALA A 204 -5.50 -17.26 1.09
C ALA A 204 -6.06 -15.91 1.60
N SER A 205 -6.35 -15.82 2.91
CA SER A 205 -6.78 -14.54 3.48
C SER A 205 -5.69 -13.46 3.31
N PRO A 206 -6.04 -12.16 3.28
CA PRO A 206 -5.07 -11.08 3.10
C PRO A 206 -3.90 -11.16 4.08
N ARG A 207 -4.17 -11.55 5.33
CA ARG A 207 -3.13 -11.79 6.34
C ARG A 207 -2.16 -12.92 5.97
N ILE A 208 -2.66 -14.01 5.41
CA ILE A 208 -1.83 -15.15 4.99
C ILE A 208 -1.02 -14.77 3.75
N MET A 209 -1.62 -14.07 2.80
CA MET A 209 -0.92 -13.54 1.63
C MET A 209 0.20 -12.58 2.02
N HIS A 210 -0.07 -11.72 3.00
CA HIS A 210 0.96 -10.87 3.58
C HIS A 210 2.07 -11.67 4.27
N ALA A 211 1.73 -12.74 5.01
CA ALA A 211 2.72 -13.62 5.62
C ALA A 211 3.60 -14.32 4.58
N VAL A 212 3.04 -14.73 3.43
CA VAL A 212 3.81 -15.26 2.28
C VAL A 212 4.79 -14.21 1.76
N ASP A 213 4.32 -12.98 1.48
CA ASP A 213 5.19 -11.89 0.98
C ASP A 213 6.32 -11.58 1.98
N LEU A 214 6.00 -11.51 3.28
CA LEU A 214 7.00 -11.29 4.32
C LEU A 214 7.99 -12.46 4.43
N LEU A 215 7.53 -13.71 4.34
CA LEU A 215 8.41 -14.88 4.38
C LEU A 215 9.38 -14.88 3.20
N LEU A 216 8.89 -14.60 1.99
CA LEU A 216 9.73 -14.48 0.79
C LEU A 216 10.75 -13.34 0.95
N HIS A 217 10.34 -12.23 1.55
CA HIS A 217 11.24 -11.13 1.87
C HIS A 217 12.33 -11.54 2.87
N VAL A 218 11.98 -12.23 3.95
CA VAL A 218 12.94 -12.72 4.95
C VAL A 218 13.90 -13.74 4.34
N ILE A 219 13.42 -14.66 3.51
CA ILE A 219 14.28 -15.62 2.78
C ILE A 219 15.28 -14.87 1.88
N TYR A 220 14.82 -13.84 1.16
CA TYR A 220 15.70 -12.98 0.37
C TYR A 220 16.77 -12.29 1.23
N LEU A 221 16.40 -11.74 2.40
CA LEU A 221 17.36 -11.13 3.31
C LEU A 221 18.37 -12.14 3.87
N ILE A 222 17.95 -13.38 4.15
CA ILE A 222 18.85 -14.46 4.56
C ILE A 222 19.83 -14.80 3.43
N LEU A 223 19.36 -14.90 2.18
CA LEU A 223 20.21 -15.16 1.03
C LEU A 223 21.22 -14.02 0.80
N LEU A 224 20.78 -12.77 0.93
CA LEU A 224 21.64 -11.59 0.81
C LEU A 224 22.67 -11.53 1.94
N ALA A 225 22.27 -11.77 3.19
CA ALA A 225 23.17 -11.86 4.34
C ALA A 225 24.20 -12.99 4.13
N HIS A 226 23.75 -14.17 3.68
CA HIS A 226 24.63 -15.29 3.37
C HIS A 226 25.59 -14.96 2.23
N TYR A 227 25.17 -14.19 1.22
CA TYR A 227 26.07 -13.69 0.17
C TYR A 227 27.14 -12.73 0.72
N LEU A 228 26.76 -11.84 1.64
CA LEU A 228 27.65 -10.86 2.26
C LEU A 228 28.58 -11.46 3.32
N LEU A 229 28.20 -12.55 4.00
CA LEU A 229 29.07 -13.22 4.97
C LEU A 229 30.03 -14.20 4.29
N TRP A 230 29.58 -14.87 3.22
CA TRP A 230 30.36 -15.85 2.48
C TRP A 230 30.39 -15.51 0.99
N PRO A 231 31.11 -14.44 0.59
CA PRO A 231 31.23 -14.02 -0.81
C PRO A 231 31.89 -15.13 -1.66
N PRO A 232 31.55 -15.22 -2.97
CA PRO A 232 32.21 -16.18 -3.84
C PRO A 232 33.72 -15.89 -3.90
N PRO A 233 34.59 -16.93 -3.92
CA PRO A 233 36.02 -16.73 -4.04
C PRO A 233 36.33 -16.02 -5.37
N ARG A 234 37.29 -15.08 -5.33
CA ARG A 234 37.77 -14.40 -6.54
C ARG A 234 38.50 -15.42 -7.42
N PRO A 235 38.13 -15.58 -8.71
CA PRO A 235 38.85 -16.48 -9.60
C PRO A 235 40.28 -15.95 -9.80
N VAL A 236 41.28 -16.78 -9.47
CA VAL A 236 42.70 -16.42 -9.63
C VAL A 236 43.14 -16.52 -11.10
N LEU A 237 42.47 -17.35 -11.91
CA LEU A 237 42.70 -17.48 -13.34
C LEU A 237 41.44 -17.12 -14.13
N SER A 238 41.57 -16.18 -15.07
CA SER A 238 40.50 -15.54 -15.86
C SER A 238 39.81 -16.43 -16.90
N ASN A 239 39.88 -17.76 -16.78
CA ASN A 239 39.27 -18.65 -17.77
C ASN A 239 37.75 -18.74 -17.55
N LEU A 240 37.03 -17.76 -18.10
CA LEU A 240 35.71 -17.81 -18.78
C LEU A 240 34.53 -18.62 -18.19
N TYR A 241 34.57 -19.08 -16.94
CA TYR A 241 33.38 -19.66 -16.31
C TYR A 241 32.52 -18.56 -15.71
N LEU A 242 31.23 -18.54 -16.07
CA LEU A 242 30.20 -17.69 -15.50
C LEU A 242 30.18 -17.89 -13.97
N THR A 243 30.83 -17.01 -13.20
CA THR A 243 31.01 -17.19 -11.75
C THR A 243 29.80 -16.80 -10.93
N ILE A 244 28.70 -16.40 -11.56
CA ILE A 244 27.46 -16.07 -10.84
C ILE A 244 26.79 -17.38 -10.43
N GLY A 245 27.11 -17.85 -9.22
CA GLY A 245 26.44 -19.00 -8.63
C GLY A 245 24.93 -18.77 -8.47
N LEU A 246 24.18 -19.87 -8.35
CA LEU A 246 22.72 -19.88 -8.21
C LEU A 246 22.21 -18.84 -7.18
N ARG A 247 22.92 -18.68 -6.06
CA ARG A 247 22.61 -17.68 -5.02
C ARG A 247 22.55 -16.25 -5.56
N GLY A 248 23.54 -15.84 -6.37
CA GLY A 248 23.57 -14.50 -6.97
C GLY A 248 22.45 -14.30 -7.98
N ILE A 249 22.13 -15.36 -8.76
CA ILE A 249 21.00 -15.35 -9.71
C ILE A 249 19.68 -15.14 -8.96
N LEU A 250 19.42 -15.90 -7.89
CA LEU A 250 18.19 -15.78 -7.10
C LEU A 250 18.04 -14.40 -6.45
N ILE A 251 19.11 -13.84 -5.88
CA ILE A 251 19.12 -12.48 -5.31
C ILE A 251 18.81 -11.45 -6.39
N THR A 252 19.43 -11.58 -7.58
CA THR A 252 19.23 -10.67 -8.70
C THR A 252 17.79 -10.74 -9.22
N ILE A 253 17.24 -11.95 -9.41
CA ILE A 253 15.85 -12.16 -9.83
C ILE A 253 14.89 -11.51 -8.83
N TYR A 254 15.05 -11.74 -7.53
CA TYR A 254 14.19 -11.14 -6.51
C TYR A 254 14.31 -9.61 -6.48
N ALA A 255 15.52 -9.07 -6.59
CA ALA A 255 15.76 -7.63 -6.60
C ALA A 255 15.10 -6.97 -7.82
N VAL A 256 15.30 -7.50 -9.02
CA VAL A 256 14.67 -7.03 -10.26
C VAL A 256 13.15 -7.15 -10.18
N ALA A 257 12.65 -8.29 -9.69
CA ALA A 257 11.22 -8.50 -9.47
C ALA A 257 10.61 -7.41 -8.57
N THR A 258 11.29 -7.07 -7.47
CA THR A 258 10.83 -6.03 -6.55
C THR A 258 10.85 -4.63 -7.18
N VAL A 259 11.85 -4.33 -8.03
CA VAL A 259 11.93 -3.08 -8.81
C VAL A 259 10.76 -2.99 -9.80
N CYS A 260 10.43 -4.07 -10.51
CA CYS A 260 9.33 -4.11 -11.46
C CYS A 260 7.95 -3.90 -10.83
N ARG A 261 7.78 -4.14 -9.52
CA ARG A 261 6.53 -3.87 -8.80
C ARG A 261 6.27 -2.35 -8.62
N LEU A 262 7.25 -1.48 -8.89
CA LEU A 262 7.16 -0.01 -8.74
C LEU A 262 6.62 0.44 -7.38
N SER A 263 7.01 -0.26 -6.31
CA SER A 263 6.59 0.09 -4.95
C SER A 263 7.32 1.32 -4.40
N THR A 264 6.82 1.91 -3.32
CA THR A 264 7.47 3.05 -2.63
C THR A 264 8.81 2.70 -1.95
N ASN A 265 9.18 1.41 -1.92
CA ASN A 265 10.37 0.88 -1.25
C ASN A 265 11.38 0.27 -2.25
N VAL A 266 11.42 0.78 -3.48
CA VAL A 266 12.26 0.22 -4.56
C VAL A 266 13.76 0.46 -4.35
N ILE A 267 14.16 1.48 -3.56
CA ILE A 267 15.56 1.92 -3.47
C ILE A 267 16.53 0.79 -3.11
N PRO A 268 16.35 -0.01 -2.04
CA PRO A 268 17.35 -1.01 -1.67
C PRO A 268 17.42 -2.16 -2.68
N SER A 269 16.28 -2.60 -3.21
CA SER A 269 16.25 -3.62 -4.27
C SER A 269 16.86 -3.11 -5.58
N PHE A 270 16.69 -1.84 -5.91
CA PHE A 270 17.36 -1.20 -7.03
C PHE A 270 18.88 -1.18 -6.85
N LEU A 271 19.37 -0.84 -5.66
CA LEU A 271 20.80 -0.87 -5.36
C LEU A 271 21.39 -2.28 -5.48
N VAL A 272 20.69 -3.31 -5.01
CA VAL A 272 21.10 -4.71 -5.19
C VAL A 272 21.12 -5.09 -6.67
N ALA A 273 20.05 -4.81 -7.42
CA ALA A 273 19.98 -5.10 -8.85
C ALA A 273 21.10 -4.37 -9.61
N PHE A 274 21.32 -3.09 -9.33
CA PHE A 274 22.38 -2.28 -9.92
C PHE A 274 23.77 -2.87 -9.62
N ALA A 275 24.06 -3.26 -8.38
CA ALA A 275 25.35 -3.84 -8.00
C ALA A 275 25.65 -5.14 -8.76
N PHE A 276 24.66 -6.02 -8.94
CA PHE A 276 24.83 -7.25 -9.72
C PHE A 276 24.89 -6.98 -11.23
N LEU A 277 24.04 -6.12 -11.78
CA LEU A 277 24.04 -5.80 -13.21
C LEU A 277 25.30 -5.06 -13.65
N ALA A 278 25.81 -4.14 -12.83
CA ALA A 278 27.03 -3.38 -13.13
C ALA A 278 28.30 -4.24 -13.07
N THR A 279 28.24 -5.43 -12.47
CA THR A 279 29.40 -6.33 -12.37
C THR A 279 29.36 -7.47 -13.39
N LEU A 280 28.29 -7.61 -14.19
CA LEU A 280 28.20 -8.63 -15.23
C LEU A 280 29.37 -8.53 -16.23
N PRO A 281 30.03 -9.65 -16.61
CA PRO A 281 29.67 -11.06 -16.31
C PRO A 281 30.22 -11.60 -14.97
N SER A 282 30.95 -10.79 -14.20
CA SER A 282 31.50 -11.14 -12.90
C SER A 282 30.50 -10.98 -11.75
N ALA A 283 30.91 -11.33 -10.52
CA ALA A 283 30.10 -11.13 -9.32
C ALA A 283 30.66 -9.98 -8.47
N PRO A 284 29.83 -9.29 -7.65
CA PRO A 284 30.33 -8.29 -6.73
C PRO A 284 31.20 -8.95 -5.65
N TYR A 285 32.50 -8.63 -5.64
CA TYR A 285 33.50 -9.18 -4.72
C TYR A 285 33.83 -8.20 -3.56
N PRO A 286 34.21 -8.72 -2.37
CA PRO A 286 34.62 -7.89 -1.23
C PRO A 286 35.71 -6.91 -1.61
N GLY A 287 35.66 -5.68 -1.10
CA GLY A 287 36.61 -4.62 -1.45
C GLY A 287 36.30 -3.87 -2.76
N GLY A 288 35.30 -4.32 -3.54
CA GLY A 288 34.79 -3.57 -4.69
C GLY A 288 33.65 -2.62 -4.32
N PHE A 289 33.44 -1.57 -5.12
CA PHE A 289 32.35 -0.61 -4.94
C PHE A 289 30.96 -1.26 -4.97
N ALA A 290 30.74 -2.20 -5.89
CA ALA A 290 29.48 -2.94 -5.98
C ALA A 290 29.15 -3.72 -4.69
N TYR A 291 30.16 -4.27 -4.03
CA TYR A 291 29.99 -4.96 -2.75
C TYR A 291 29.65 -4.00 -1.60
N ALA A 292 30.25 -2.80 -1.60
CA ALA A 292 29.86 -1.74 -0.66
C ALA A 292 28.40 -1.31 -0.87
N ILE A 293 27.94 -1.21 -2.13
CA ILE A 293 26.52 -0.97 -2.45
C ILE A 293 25.64 -2.08 -1.89
N LEU A 294 26.02 -3.35 -2.00
CA LEU A 294 25.26 -4.46 -1.42
C LEU A 294 25.15 -4.37 0.11
N LEU A 295 26.24 -4.01 0.80
CA LEU A 295 26.22 -3.78 2.24
C LEU A 295 25.25 -2.65 2.62
N ALA A 296 25.33 -1.52 1.90
CA ALA A 296 24.42 -0.39 2.12
C ALA A 296 22.96 -0.79 1.87
N ALA A 297 22.69 -1.52 0.78
CA ALA A 297 21.35 -2.00 0.46
C ALA A 297 20.82 -2.98 1.51
N PHE A 298 21.66 -3.86 2.05
CA PHE A 298 21.29 -4.78 3.13
C PHE A 298 20.91 -4.02 4.41
N ILE A 299 21.70 -3.02 4.81
CA ILE A 299 21.37 -2.15 5.95
C ILE A 299 20.02 -1.46 5.72
N LEU A 300 19.80 -0.88 4.54
CA LEU A 300 18.54 -0.22 4.20
C LEU A 300 17.35 -1.19 4.24
N HIS A 301 17.54 -2.43 3.78
CA HIS A 301 16.50 -3.47 3.88
C HIS A 301 16.14 -3.79 5.33
N ILE A 302 17.13 -3.93 6.22
CA ILE A 302 16.87 -4.14 7.66
C ILE A 302 16.10 -2.96 8.23
N LEU A 303 16.51 -1.72 7.94
CA LEU A 303 15.81 -0.52 8.40
C LEU A 303 14.36 -0.47 7.88
N LEU A 304 14.14 -0.80 6.61
CA LEU A 304 12.79 -0.85 6.03
C LEU A 304 11.88 -1.87 6.70
N LEU A 305 12.41 -3.00 7.20
CA LEU A 305 11.63 -4.02 7.93
C LEU A 305 10.98 -3.44 9.20
N HIS A 306 11.60 -2.40 9.78
CA HIS A 306 11.09 -1.69 10.95
C HIS A 306 10.18 -0.51 10.60
N THR A 307 9.91 -0.25 9.32
CA THR A 307 8.96 0.78 8.90
C THR A 307 7.54 0.21 8.77
N PRO A 308 6.48 1.02 8.99
CA PRO A 308 5.08 0.62 8.80
C PRO A 308 4.69 0.52 7.31
N ARG A 309 5.62 0.07 6.45
CA ARG A 309 5.39 -0.09 5.01
C ARG A 309 5.39 -1.58 4.65
N THR A 310 4.53 -1.97 3.72
CA THR A 310 4.43 -3.37 3.31
C THR A 310 5.66 -3.80 2.48
N PRO A 311 6.15 -5.04 2.65
CA PRO A 311 5.79 -6.00 3.69
C PRO A 311 6.42 -5.63 5.06
N THR A 312 5.63 -5.64 6.14
CA THR A 312 6.10 -5.35 7.51
C THR A 312 5.62 -6.41 8.51
N PRO A 313 6.46 -6.88 9.44
CA PRO A 313 6.04 -7.86 10.45
C PRO A 313 4.92 -7.33 11.37
N PHE A 314 4.76 -6.01 11.49
CA PHE A 314 3.77 -5.40 12.39
C PHE A 314 2.32 -5.78 12.05
N LEU A 315 2.02 -6.02 10.77
CA LEU A 315 0.69 -6.40 10.29
C LEU A 315 0.31 -7.85 10.61
N LEU A 316 1.27 -8.69 11.02
CA LEU A 316 1.00 -10.05 11.50
C LEU A 316 0.48 -10.08 12.94
N PHE A 317 0.67 -9.00 13.69
CA PHE A 317 0.19 -8.85 15.06
C PHE A 317 -1.17 -8.13 15.09
N LYS A 318 -1.65 -7.77 16.29
CA LYS A 318 -2.87 -6.96 16.47
C LYS A 318 -2.62 -5.55 15.89
N PRO A 319 -3.19 -5.22 14.70
CA PRO A 319 -2.81 -4.01 13.96
C PRO A 319 -3.20 -2.73 14.69
N ASP A 320 -4.29 -2.77 15.47
CA ASP A 320 -4.83 -1.72 16.32
C ASP A 320 -3.86 -1.25 17.42
N PHE A 321 -2.95 -2.12 17.84
CA PHE A 321 -1.95 -1.80 18.87
C PHE A 321 -0.57 -1.45 18.28
N VAL A 322 -0.11 -2.27 17.34
CA VAL A 322 1.29 -2.20 16.86
C VAL A 322 1.48 -1.12 15.80
N LEU A 323 0.50 -0.90 14.91
CA LEU A 323 0.66 0.07 13.83
C LEU A 323 0.68 1.53 14.31
N PRO A 324 -0.17 1.98 15.27
CA PRO A 324 -0.07 3.34 15.79
C PRO A 324 1.31 3.63 16.40
N LEU A 325 1.92 2.66 17.07
CA LEU A 325 3.28 2.79 17.59
C LEU A 325 4.31 2.88 16.45
N ALA A 326 4.22 1.99 15.46
CA ALA A 326 5.14 2.01 14.32
C ALA A 326 5.03 3.31 13.51
N GLU A 327 3.82 3.84 13.31
CA GLU A 327 3.60 5.14 12.67
C GLU A 327 4.04 6.32 13.54
N LEU A 328 3.90 6.24 14.87
CA LEU A 328 4.49 7.23 15.76
C LEU A 328 6.01 7.28 15.60
N LEU A 329 6.68 6.12 15.68
CA LEU A 329 8.13 6.02 15.55
C LEU A 329 8.61 6.47 14.17
N ASN A 330 7.90 6.08 13.11
CA ASN A 330 8.19 6.53 11.75
C ASN A 330 7.95 8.05 11.57
N GLY A 331 6.90 8.58 12.18
CA GLY A 331 6.60 10.01 12.21
C GLY A 331 7.70 10.81 12.93
N GLU A 332 8.12 10.37 14.10
CA GLU A 332 9.27 10.94 14.81
C GLU A 332 10.55 10.82 13.99
N PHE A 333 10.81 9.66 13.40
CA PHE A 333 11.99 9.49 12.58
C PHE A 333 12.02 10.47 11.40
N THR A 334 10.91 10.63 10.68
CA THR A 334 10.83 11.49 9.48
C THR A 334 10.77 12.98 9.79
N HIS A 335 10.09 13.40 10.87
CA HIS A 335 9.95 14.81 11.22
C HIS A 335 11.06 15.32 12.15
N THR A 336 11.65 14.44 12.95
CA THR A 336 12.62 14.81 14.00
C THR A 336 14.03 14.33 13.64
N VAL A 337 14.22 13.02 13.47
CA VAL A 337 15.55 12.42 13.31
C VAL A 337 16.15 12.72 11.94
N GLN A 338 15.36 12.61 10.87
CA GLN A 338 15.82 12.80 9.50
C GLN A 338 16.30 14.24 9.24
N PRO A 339 15.56 15.32 9.61
CA PRO A 339 16.05 16.68 9.43
C PRO A 339 17.28 16.98 10.29
N ALA A 340 17.31 16.52 11.54
CA ALA A 340 18.48 16.66 12.41
C ALA A 340 19.70 15.96 11.78
N PHE A 341 19.55 14.72 11.32
CA PHE A 341 20.61 14.00 10.63
C PHE A 341 21.06 14.74 9.37
N LEU A 342 20.13 15.14 8.49
CA LEU A 342 20.43 15.88 7.25
C LEU A 342 21.18 17.19 7.51
N PHE A 343 20.86 17.89 8.61
CA PHE A 343 21.59 19.08 9.04
C PHE A 343 23.06 18.76 9.36
N TRP A 344 23.32 17.63 10.04
CA TRP A 344 24.68 17.20 10.41
C TRP A 344 25.44 16.46 9.31
N VAL A 345 24.75 15.92 8.29
CA VAL A 345 25.35 15.09 7.23
C VAL A 345 26.54 15.77 6.53
N PRO A 346 26.49 17.04 6.09
CA PRO A 346 27.65 17.66 5.44
C PRO A 346 28.88 17.70 6.35
N GLY A 347 28.69 18.08 7.63
CA GLY A 347 29.77 18.08 8.61
C GLY A 347 30.31 16.68 8.87
N LEU A 348 29.43 15.69 9.04
CA LEU A 348 29.81 14.30 9.24
C LEU A 348 30.56 13.73 8.03
N LEU A 349 30.14 14.05 6.80
CA LEU A 349 30.82 13.61 5.59
C LEU A 349 32.23 14.19 5.49
N VAL A 350 32.40 15.48 5.80
CA VAL A 350 33.73 16.11 5.81
C VAL A 350 34.62 15.48 6.87
N THR A 351 34.11 15.24 8.09
CA THR A 351 34.92 14.65 9.17
C THR A 351 35.26 13.19 8.91
N LEU A 352 34.32 12.39 8.41
CA LEU A 352 34.59 11.01 8.00
C LEU A 352 35.55 10.94 6.82
N TYR A 353 35.44 11.87 5.86
CA TYR A 353 36.37 11.98 4.74
C TYR A 353 37.79 12.30 5.24
N LEU A 354 37.96 13.34 6.08
CA LEU A 354 39.25 13.70 6.66
C LEU A 354 39.84 12.55 7.49
N LEU A 355 39.01 11.88 8.31
CA LEU A 355 39.41 10.70 9.07
C LEU A 355 39.88 9.59 8.13
N SER A 356 39.12 9.29 7.07
CA SER A 356 39.49 8.26 6.10
C SER A 356 40.82 8.57 5.40
N VAL A 357 41.02 9.81 4.93
CA VAL A 357 42.27 10.24 4.28
C VAL A 357 43.45 10.16 5.26
N SER A 358 43.23 10.47 6.54
CA SER A 358 44.29 10.41 7.55
C SER A 358 44.69 8.98 7.96
N LEU A 359 43.77 8.01 7.82
CA LEU A 359 43.99 6.60 8.16
C LEU A 359 44.56 5.78 7.00
N VAL A 360 44.38 6.23 5.76
CA VAL A 360 44.93 5.56 4.59
C VAL A 360 46.43 5.84 4.54
N ASP A 361 47.23 4.85 4.94
CA ASP A 361 48.69 4.95 4.85
C ASP A 361 49.19 4.95 3.39
N ASP A 362 48.44 4.35 2.46
CA ASP A 362 48.74 4.30 1.02
C ASP A 362 47.43 4.48 0.21
N LEU A 363 47.28 5.57 -0.55
CA LEU A 363 46.11 5.83 -1.41
C LEU A 363 46.20 4.99 -2.71
N PRO A 364 45.38 3.94 -2.91
CA PRO A 364 45.58 3.00 -4.02
C PRO A 364 44.98 3.45 -5.38
N TRP A 365 44.27 4.58 -5.43
CA TRP A 365 43.44 4.98 -6.58
C TRP A 365 44.07 6.07 -7.46
N LEU A 366 45.17 6.69 -7.03
CA LEU A 366 45.94 7.57 -7.90
C LEU A 366 46.94 6.71 -8.68
N PRO A 367 46.77 6.53 -10.01
CA PRO A 367 47.78 5.86 -10.81
C PRO A 367 49.11 6.61 -10.62
N PRO A 368 50.24 5.91 -10.48
CA PRO A 368 51.54 6.57 -10.41
C PRO A 368 51.71 7.38 -11.69
N MET A 369 51.50 8.70 -11.59
CA MET A 369 51.74 9.61 -12.70
C MET A 369 53.25 9.65 -12.91
N HIS A 370 53.75 8.73 -13.73
CA HIS A 370 55.09 8.76 -14.28
C HIS A 370 55.16 9.94 -15.26
N MET A 371 55.37 11.15 -14.75
CA MET A 371 55.92 12.20 -15.60
C MET A 371 57.35 11.79 -15.95
N ASN A 372 57.64 11.77 -17.25
CA ASN A 372 58.92 11.39 -17.85
C ASN A 372 60.07 12.22 -17.25
N GLY A 373 60.70 11.74 -16.18
CA GLY A 373 61.76 12.49 -15.50
C GLY A 373 62.07 12.06 -14.07
N GLY A 374 62.32 10.76 -13.82
CA GLY A 374 63.32 10.31 -12.83
C GLY A 374 63.06 10.44 -11.33
N THR A 375 62.04 11.14 -10.83
CA THR A 375 61.77 11.17 -9.38
C THR A 375 60.39 10.59 -9.08
N PRO A 376 60.29 9.49 -8.30
CA PRO A 376 58.99 9.00 -7.83
C PRO A 376 58.34 10.13 -7.03
N PHE A 377 57.23 10.66 -7.54
CA PHE A 377 56.50 11.74 -6.89
C PHE A 377 56.15 11.33 -5.45
N VAL A 378 56.47 12.26 -4.53
CA VAL A 378 56.02 12.39 -3.15
C VAL A 378 55.29 11.16 -2.63
N LYS A 379 56.02 10.25 -1.99
CA LYS A 379 55.43 9.30 -1.05
C LYS A 379 54.61 10.16 -0.08
N ILE A 380 53.29 10.16 -0.22
CA ILE A 380 52.41 10.91 0.67
C ILE A 380 52.74 10.39 2.05
N MET A 381 53.46 11.19 2.84
CA MET A 381 53.88 10.73 4.14
C MET A 381 52.63 10.51 4.96
N ALA A 382 52.57 9.34 5.59
CA ALA A 382 51.57 8.98 6.58
C ALA A 382 51.26 10.19 7.47
N SER A 383 49.96 10.53 7.60
CA SER A 383 49.52 11.66 8.42
C SER A 383 50.08 11.51 9.84
N PRO A 384 50.64 12.56 10.48
CA PRO A 384 51.17 12.50 11.84
C PRO A 384 50.15 11.92 12.83
N MET A 385 50.60 11.19 13.85
CA MET A 385 49.69 10.52 14.80
C MET A 385 48.72 11.50 15.48
N GLU A 386 49.19 12.72 15.74
CA GLU A 386 48.43 13.82 16.33
C GLU A 386 47.24 14.22 15.44
N THR A 387 47.43 14.25 14.11
CA THR A 387 46.36 14.58 13.16
C THR A 387 45.30 13.48 13.08
N ARG A 388 45.72 12.20 13.11
CA ARG A 388 44.79 11.06 13.15
C ARG A 388 43.94 11.09 14.40
N GLN A 389 44.57 11.36 15.55
CA GLN A 389 43.88 11.50 16.83
C GLN A 389 42.92 12.69 16.81
N ALA A 390 43.32 13.84 16.27
CA ALA A 390 42.47 15.02 16.17
C ALA A 390 41.22 14.77 15.28
N PHE A 391 41.38 14.14 14.12
CA PHE A 391 40.23 13.82 13.25
C PHE A 391 39.34 12.72 13.84
N LEU A 392 39.91 11.73 14.53
CA LEU A 392 39.12 10.73 15.26
C LEU A 392 38.32 11.39 16.38
N ALA A 393 38.94 12.26 17.17
CA ALA A 393 38.27 13.02 18.22
C ALA A 393 37.16 13.90 17.63
N LEU A 394 37.41 14.58 16.52
CA LEU A 394 36.40 15.38 15.81
C LEU A 394 35.22 14.52 15.32
N ALA A 395 35.48 13.33 14.75
CA ALA A 395 34.43 12.40 14.35
C ALA A 395 33.60 11.91 15.56
N ILE A 396 34.25 11.58 16.67
CA ILE A 396 33.57 11.19 17.93
C ILE A 396 32.71 12.35 18.45
N ILE A 397 33.25 13.58 18.51
CA ILE A 397 32.51 14.77 18.95
C ILE A 397 31.27 14.98 18.06
N MET A 398 31.43 14.88 16.73
CA MET A 398 30.30 15.01 15.80
C MET A 398 29.23 13.93 16.04
N LEU A 399 29.63 12.68 16.24
CA LEU A 399 28.69 11.59 16.55
C LEU A 399 27.96 11.82 17.88
N VAL A 400 28.67 12.28 18.90
CA VAL A 400 28.07 12.62 20.21
C VAL A 400 27.10 13.80 20.07
N LEU A 401 27.43 14.83 19.29
CA LEU A 401 26.53 15.95 19.02
C LEU A 401 25.27 15.51 18.28
N ILE A 402 25.40 14.63 17.28
CA ILE A 402 24.26 14.04 16.57
C ILE A 402 23.39 13.24 17.53
N LEU A 403 24.00 12.37 18.35
CA LEU A 403 23.27 11.56 19.33
C LEU A 403 22.56 12.43 20.37
N PHE A 404 23.24 13.43 20.92
CA PHE A 404 22.66 14.34 21.90
C PHE A 404 21.52 15.16 21.29
N SER A 405 21.73 15.75 20.10
CA SER A 405 20.70 16.50 19.37
C SER A 405 19.48 15.63 19.10
N THR A 406 19.65 14.41 18.60
CA THR A 406 18.54 13.50 18.32
C THR A 406 17.79 13.09 19.59
N VAL A 407 18.50 12.74 20.67
CA VAL A 407 17.89 12.39 21.97
C VAL A 407 17.07 13.56 22.52
N VAL A 408 17.64 14.77 22.55
CA VAL A 408 16.95 15.96 23.05
C VAL A 408 15.68 16.25 22.23
N THR A 409 15.76 16.21 20.89
CA THR A 409 14.58 16.49 20.07
C THR A 409 13.50 15.41 20.20
N VAL A 410 13.87 14.13 20.30
CA VAL A 410 12.92 13.02 20.53
C VAL A 410 12.27 13.13 21.91
N LEU A 411 13.03 13.41 22.97
CA LEU A 411 12.49 13.59 24.33
C LEU A 411 11.53 14.80 24.38
N TYR A 412 11.89 15.90 23.74
CA TYR A 412 11.03 17.08 23.66
C TYR A 412 9.74 16.80 22.88
N GLY A 413 9.83 16.11 21.74
CA GLY A 413 8.66 15.70 20.96
C GLY A 413 7.73 14.75 21.71
N ALA A 414 8.30 13.77 22.42
CA ALA A 414 7.53 12.79 23.20
C ALA A 414 6.81 13.42 24.39
N THR A 415 7.49 14.31 25.15
CA THR A 415 6.91 14.97 26.32
C THR A 415 5.74 15.89 25.95
N LEU A 416 5.87 16.66 24.87
CA LEU A 416 4.80 17.51 24.35
C LEU A 416 3.55 16.70 23.96
N ARG A 417 3.71 15.52 23.35
CA ARG A 417 2.57 14.70 22.94
C ARG A 417 1.90 13.96 24.10
N ALA A 418 2.70 13.48 25.06
CA ALA A 418 2.18 12.80 26.24
C ALA A 418 1.29 13.71 27.10
N ALA A 419 1.56 15.02 27.12
CA ALA A 419 0.79 15.98 27.92
C ALA A 419 -0.61 16.28 27.37
N MET A 420 -0.89 15.98 26.09
CA MET A 420 -2.08 16.52 25.43
C MET A 420 -3.32 15.61 25.42
N HIS A 421 -3.22 14.29 25.66
CA HIS A 421 -4.37 13.41 25.44
C HIS A 421 -4.48 12.18 26.35
N THR A 422 -5.69 11.99 26.91
CA THR A 422 -6.19 10.70 27.40
C THR A 422 -6.90 9.98 26.25
N PRO A 423 -6.39 8.83 25.77
CA PRO A 423 -6.98 8.16 24.62
C PRO A 423 -8.26 7.39 24.98
N VAL A 424 -9.29 7.53 24.14
CA VAL A 424 -10.56 6.78 24.26
C VAL A 424 -10.51 5.48 23.43
N GLU A 425 -9.73 5.44 22.36
CA GLU A 425 -9.66 4.31 21.41
C GLU A 425 -8.23 3.80 21.21
N ALA A 426 -8.05 2.49 21.00
CA ALA A 426 -6.74 1.85 20.85
C ALA A 426 -5.90 2.43 19.70
N TRP A 427 -6.53 2.70 18.56
CA TRP A 427 -5.88 3.31 17.39
C TRP A 427 -5.40 4.74 17.64
N GLU A 428 -6.04 5.48 18.56
CA GLU A 428 -5.75 6.89 18.84
C GLU A 428 -4.87 7.10 20.07
N ARG A 429 -4.27 6.01 20.58
CA ARG A 429 -3.44 6.00 21.80
C ARG A 429 -2.38 7.10 21.84
N TYR A 430 -1.77 7.41 20.70
CA TYR A 430 -0.65 8.36 20.61
C TYR A 430 -1.06 9.74 20.08
N SER A 431 -2.10 9.82 19.26
CA SER A 431 -2.79 11.04 18.79
C SER A 431 -3.78 10.67 17.66
N LYS A 432 -4.78 11.52 17.43
CA LYS A 432 -5.71 11.40 16.29
C LYS A 432 -5.02 11.28 14.92
N PRO A 433 -4.06 12.17 14.54
CA PRO A 433 -3.39 12.07 13.24
C PRO A 433 -2.55 10.79 13.09
N VAL A 434 -1.90 10.32 14.16
CA VAL A 434 -1.15 9.05 14.13
C VAL A 434 -2.11 7.87 13.93
N GLY A 435 -3.23 7.84 14.65
CA GLY A 435 -4.26 6.83 14.49
C GLY A 435 -4.86 6.80 13.08
N ALA A 436 -5.17 7.97 12.51
CA ALA A 436 -5.67 8.08 11.14
C ALA A 436 -4.66 7.52 10.11
N ARG A 437 -3.38 7.89 10.22
CA ARG A 437 -2.31 7.35 9.35
C ARG A 437 -2.14 5.83 9.51
N ALA A 438 -2.18 5.33 10.74
CA ALA A 438 -2.08 3.89 11.01
C ALA A 438 -3.24 3.11 10.38
N ARG A 439 -4.47 3.64 10.48
CA ARG A 439 -5.65 3.06 9.82
C ARG A 439 -5.53 3.10 8.30
N GLN A 440 -5.12 4.23 7.71
CA GLN A 440 -4.87 4.33 6.26
C GLN A 440 -3.85 3.30 5.78
N ARG A 441 -2.76 3.09 6.52
CA ARG A 441 -1.72 2.10 6.19
C ARG A 441 -2.23 0.68 6.27
N PHE A 442 -3.03 0.39 7.29
CA PHE A 442 -3.71 -0.90 7.42
C PHE A 442 -4.66 -1.13 6.24
N ILE A 443 -5.49 -0.14 5.89
CA ILE A 443 -6.43 -0.21 4.78
C ILE A 443 -5.69 -0.35 3.45
N ALA A 444 -4.59 0.38 3.23
CA ALA A 444 -3.76 0.25 2.03
C ALA A 444 -3.13 -1.14 1.92
N ALA A 445 -2.64 -1.70 3.03
CA ALA A 445 -2.14 -3.08 3.06
C ALA A 445 -3.28 -4.08 2.76
N LEU A 446 -4.44 -3.88 3.37
CA LEU A 446 -5.61 -4.72 3.15
C LEU A 446 -6.08 -4.66 1.69
N ALA A 447 -6.21 -3.47 1.10
CA ALA A 447 -6.58 -3.25 -0.31
C ALA A 447 -5.61 -3.94 -1.27
N LEU A 448 -4.31 -3.87 -0.96
CA LEU A 448 -3.25 -4.54 -1.71
C LEU A 448 -3.38 -6.07 -1.62
N TYR A 449 -3.46 -6.64 -0.42
CA TYR A 449 -3.47 -8.10 -0.23
C TYR A 449 -4.83 -8.77 -0.46
N ALA A 450 -5.92 -8.00 -0.46
CA ALA A 450 -7.27 -8.47 -0.82
C ALA A 450 -7.58 -8.30 -2.31
N SER A 451 -6.68 -7.69 -3.09
CA SER A 451 -6.84 -7.67 -4.55
C SER A 451 -6.79 -9.09 -5.12
N PRO A 452 -7.56 -9.38 -6.19
CA PRO A 452 -7.54 -10.69 -6.81
C PRO A 452 -6.14 -10.99 -7.36
N HIS A 453 -5.60 -12.17 -7.03
CA HIS A 453 -4.31 -12.69 -7.52
C HIS A 453 -3.08 -11.79 -7.24
N VAL A 454 -2.76 -11.54 -5.97
CA VAL A 454 -1.51 -10.85 -5.59
C VAL A 454 -0.29 -11.73 -5.83
N PHE A 455 0.64 -11.30 -6.68
CA PHE A 455 1.93 -11.95 -6.88
C PHE A 455 3.03 -11.23 -6.08
N PRO A 456 3.51 -11.80 -4.96
CA PRO A 456 4.68 -11.27 -4.27
C PRO A 456 5.96 -11.53 -5.08
N ALA A 457 7.02 -10.78 -4.79
CA ALA A 457 8.33 -11.04 -5.41
C ALA A 457 8.87 -12.41 -4.95
N PRO A 458 9.45 -13.23 -5.84
CA PRO A 458 9.79 -12.96 -7.24
C PRO A 458 8.70 -13.33 -8.27
N PHE A 459 7.55 -13.86 -7.83
CA PHE A 459 6.51 -14.42 -8.70
C PHE A 459 5.81 -13.37 -9.59
N ASN A 460 5.90 -12.08 -9.26
CA ASN A 460 5.38 -11.02 -10.11
C ASN A 460 6.10 -10.92 -11.47
N LEU A 461 7.34 -11.42 -11.61
CA LEU A 461 7.97 -11.55 -12.92
C LEU A 461 7.25 -12.57 -13.79
N LEU A 462 6.74 -13.65 -13.19
CA LEU A 462 5.94 -14.64 -13.90
C LEU A 462 4.63 -14.02 -14.40
N GLN A 463 3.97 -13.21 -13.57
CA GLN A 463 2.79 -12.44 -13.97
C GLN A 463 3.11 -11.43 -15.07
N LEU A 464 4.25 -10.74 -14.98
CA LEU A 464 4.69 -9.80 -16.01
C LEU A 464 4.88 -10.52 -17.35
N VAL A 465 5.61 -11.64 -17.35
CA VAL A 465 5.98 -12.38 -18.57
C VAL A 465 4.81 -13.17 -19.15
N LEU A 466 4.01 -13.85 -18.32
CA LEU A 466 2.92 -14.71 -18.80
C LEU A 466 1.60 -13.97 -19.01
N VAL A 467 1.36 -12.87 -18.29
CA VAL A 467 0.09 -12.15 -18.34
C VAL A 467 0.26 -10.78 -18.97
N HIS A 468 1.10 -9.91 -18.39
CA HIS A 468 1.12 -8.50 -18.81
C HIS A 468 1.70 -8.30 -20.21
N ILE A 469 2.82 -8.94 -20.54
CA ILE A 469 3.44 -8.82 -21.87
C ILE A 469 2.50 -9.39 -22.96
N PRO A 470 1.91 -10.59 -22.82
CA PRO A 470 0.92 -11.06 -23.78
C PRO A 470 -0.30 -10.16 -23.84
N VAL A 471 -0.86 -9.71 -22.72
CA VAL A 471 -2.05 -8.84 -22.70
C VAL A 471 -1.79 -7.51 -23.40
N THR A 472 -0.62 -6.90 -23.23
CA THR A 472 -0.28 -5.65 -23.93
C THR A 472 -0.12 -5.88 -25.43
N VAL A 473 0.53 -6.98 -25.84
CA VAL A 473 0.66 -7.37 -27.25
C VAL A 473 -0.71 -7.68 -27.88
N LEU A 474 -1.60 -8.33 -27.14
CA LEU A 474 -2.96 -8.69 -27.57
C LEU A 474 -3.92 -7.48 -27.56
N HIS A 475 -3.73 -6.51 -26.65
CA HIS A 475 -4.47 -5.23 -26.69
C HIS A 475 -4.24 -4.47 -28.00
N LEU A 476 -3.07 -4.63 -28.63
CA LEU A 476 -2.83 -4.08 -29.97
C LEU A 476 -3.64 -4.81 -31.06
N ARG A 477 -4.27 -5.96 -30.77
CA ARG A 477 -5.04 -6.80 -31.71
C ARG A 477 -6.55 -6.85 -31.45
N GLY A 478 -7.03 -6.53 -30.25
CA GLY A 478 -8.47 -6.34 -29.96
C GLY A 478 -8.97 -6.89 -28.61
N PRO A 479 -10.25 -6.64 -28.24
CA PRO A 479 -10.76 -6.81 -26.86
C PRO A 479 -11.18 -8.24 -26.46
N ARG A 480 -11.28 -9.21 -27.39
CA ARG A 480 -11.79 -10.57 -27.08
C ARG A 480 -10.83 -11.43 -26.26
N GLU A 481 -9.55 -11.10 -26.18
CA GLU A 481 -8.52 -11.97 -25.58
C GLU A 481 -8.30 -11.77 -24.07
N LEU A 482 -8.99 -10.80 -23.44
CA LEU A 482 -8.87 -10.52 -21.99
C LEU A 482 -9.34 -11.67 -21.09
N GLN A 483 -10.28 -12.51 -21.55
CA GLN A 483 -10.79 -13.62 -20.73
C GLN A 483 -9.73 -14.72 -20.54
N ILE A 484 -8.98 -15.05 -21.59
CA ILE A 484 -7.92 -16.07 -21.55
C ILE A 484 -6.82 -15.61 -20.59
N ALA A 485 -6.42 -14.34 -20.67
CA ALA A 485 -5.41 -13.78 -19.77
C ALA A 485 -5.81 -13.89 -18.29
N ARG A 486 -7.07 -13.61 -17.94
CA ARG A 486 -7.57 -13.77 -16.55
C ARG A 486 -7.53 -15.22 -16.09
N THR A 487 -7.84 -16.17 -16.97
CA THR A 487 -7.73 -17.60 -16.63
C THR A 487 -6.28 -18.04 -16.43
N LEU A 488 -5.36 -17.59 -17.28
CA LEU A 488 -3.93 -17.87 -17.15
C LEU A 488 -3.35 -17.25 -15.88
N GLU A 489 -3.73 -16.01 -15.56
CA GLU A 489 -3.34 -15.34 -14.33
C GLU A 489 -3.80 -16.13 -13.10
N ALA A 490 -5.06 -16.53 -13.05
CA ALA A 490 -5.60 -17.33 -11.95
C ALA A 490 -4.86 -18.66 -11.79
N ILE A 491 -4.63 -19.39 -12.89
CA ILE A 491 -3.91 -20.67 -12.88
C ILE A 491 -2.45 -20.47 -12.43
N SER A 492 -1.77 -19.46 -12.97
CA SER A 492 -0.38 -19.15 -12.61
C SER A 492 -0.24 -18.73 -11.15
N TRP A 493 -1.21 -17.96 -10.64
CA TRP A 493 -1.26 -17.56 -9.24
C TRP A 493 -1.46 -18.78 -8.34
N TRP A 494 -2.39 -19.66 -8.71
CA TRP A 494 -2.66 -20.88 -7.96
C TRP A 494 -1.44 -21.79 -7.87
N ALA A 495 -0.79 -22.04 -9.01
CA ALA A 495 0.36 -22.92 -9.10
C ALA A 495 1.57 -22.44 -8.28
N THR A 496 1.71 -21.12 -8.11
CA THR A 496 2.86 -20.52 -7.39
C THR A 496 2.46 -20.08 -5.99
N VAL A 497 1.74 -18.96 -5.88
CA VAL A 497 1.42 -18.30 -4.62
C VAL A 497 0.37 -19.04 -3.83
N GLY A 498 -0.65 -19.60 -4.50
CA GLY A 498 -1.74 -20.34 -3.86
C GLY A 498 -1.25 -21.58 -3.09
N VAL A 499 -0.31 -22.33 -3.66
CA VAL A 499 0.33 -23.48 -2.98
C VAL A 499 1.08 -23.04 -1.72
N CYS A 500 1.88 -21.97 -1.80
CA CYS A 500 2.57 -21.44 -0.62
C CYS A 500 1.58 -20.92 0.44
N GLY A 501 0.56 -20.19 0.02
CA GLY A 501 -0.47 -19.64 0.91
C GLY A 501 -1.25 -20.73 1.63
N THR A 502 -1.66 -21.78 0.92
CA THR A 502 -2.35 -22.93 1.52
C THR A 502 -1.47 -23.68 2.51
N ALA A 503 -0.19 -23.90 2.20
CA ALA A 503 0.76 -24.52 3.13
C ALA A 503 0.91 -23.70 4.43
N ILE A 504 1.11 -22.38 4.32
CA ILE A 504 1.20 -21.49 5.48
C ILE A 504 -0.12 -21.48 6.25
N ALA A 505 -1.27 -21.43 5.56
CA ALA A 505 -2.59 -21.47 6.19
C ALA A 505 -2.80 -22.76 7.01
N VAL A 506 -2.38 -23.90 6.47
CA VAL A 506 -2.47 -25.21 7.14
C VAL A 506 -1.57 -25.20 8.38
N VAL A 507 -0.31 -24.79 8.27
CA VAL A 507 0.60 -24.67 9.42
C VAL A 507 0.01 -23.75 10.48
N TRP A 508 -0.46 -22.57 10.08
CA TRP A 508 -1.02 -21.56 10.99
C TRP A 508 -2.26 -22.05 11.73
N LYS A 509 -3.17 -22.77 11.04
CA LYS A 509 -4.36 -23.37 11.66
C LYS A 509 -4.02 -24.58 12.52
N SER A 510 -2.96 -25.32 12.17
CA SER A 510 -2.53 -26.55 12.87
C SER A 510 -1.77 -26.26 14.16
N VAL A 511 -1.13 -25.08 14.30
CA VAL A 511 -0.54 -24.67 15.57
C VAL A 511 -1.68 -24.61 16.60
N PRO A 512 -1.74 -25.55 17.57
CA PRO A 512 -2.82 -25.58 18.54
C PRO A 512 -2.88 -24.22 19.21
N ARG A 513 -4.08 -23.67 19.37
CA ARG A 513 -4.30 -22.45 20.16
C ARG A 513 -3.84 -22.74 21.58
N ARG A 514 -2.53 -22.60 21.85
CA ARG A 514 -2.00 -22.73 23.20
C ARG A 514 -2.79 -21.78 24.08
N PRO A 515 -3.19 -22.22 25.27
CA PRO A 515 -4.10 -21.48 26.13
C PRO A 515 -3.50 -20.09 26.41
N TYR A 516 -4.40 -19.09 26.47
CA TYR A 516 -4.08 -17.66 26.50
C TYR A 516 -3.02 -17.26 27.53
N TRP A 517 -2.85 -18.00 28.63
CA TRP A 517 -1.84 -17.72 29.66
C TRP A 517 -0.39 -17.87 29.18
N ALA A 518 -0.10 -18.72 28.18
CA ALA A 518 1.24 -18.80 27.59
C ALA A 518 1.56 -17.62 26.63
N ARG A 519 0.56 -16.77 26.31
CA ARG A 519 0.78 -15.52 25.56
C ARG A 519 1.08 -14.32 26.47
N CYS A 520 0.71 -14.38 27.75
CA CYS A 520 0.95 -13.29 28.70
C CYS A 520 2.43 -13.07 29.02
N ILE A 521 3.30 -14.07 28.82
CA ILE A 521 4.74 -13.94 29.15
C ILE A 521 5.53 -13.20 28.05
N VAL A 522 4.97 -12.99 26.85
CA VAL A 522 5.62 -12.19 25.78
C VAL A 522 4.81 -10.95 25.38
N PHE A 523 3.53 -10.87 25.76
CA PHE A 523 2.69 -9.69 25.52
C PHE A 523 1.85 -9.41 26.76
N CYS A 524 2.50 -8.87 27.80
CA CYS A 524 1.84 -8.48 29.04
C CYS A 524 1.43 -7.00 28.93
N THR A 525 0.15 -6.75 28.69
CA THR A 525 -0.71 -5.79 29.43
C THR A 525 -2.08 -5.75 28.73
N ASP A 526 -2.96 -6.67 29.13
CA ASP A 526 -4.39 -6.59 28.85
C ASP A 526 -5.04 -5.72 29.94
N ASP A 527 -5.67 -4.62 29.54
CA ASP A 527 -6.81 -4.09 30.27
C ASP A 527 -8.01 -5.00 29.96
N ALA A 528 -8.41 -5.79 30.95
CA ALA A 528 -9.69 -6.47 30.96
C ALA A 528 -10.81 -5.42 31.16
N VAL A 529 -11.21 -4.73 30.08
CA VAL A 529 -12.50 -4.04 30.04
C VAL A 529 -13.57 -5.10 29.77
N ILE A 530 -14.03 -5.70 30.87
CA ILE A 530 -15.29 -6.42 30.91
C ILE A 530 -16.38 -5.37 30.64
N TYR A 531 -16.89 -5.31 29.41
CA TYR A 531 -18.18 -4.67 29.13
C TYR A 531 -19.26 -5.46 29.86
N LYS A 532 -19.48 -5.11 31.13
CA LYS A 532 -20.65 -5.53 31.88
C LYS A 532 -21.83 -4.74 31.29
N TRP A 533 -22.49 -5.33 30.31
CA TRP A 533 -23.79 -4.84 29.84
C TRP A 533 -24.70 -4.66 31.06
N PRO A 534 -25.30 -3.47 31.28
CA PRO A 534 -26.29 -3.33 32.33
C PRO A 534 -27.49 -4.19 31.94
N ALA A 535 -27.67 -5.29 32.66
CA ALA A 535 -28.90 -6.06 32.60
C ALA A 535 -30.04 -5.12 33.00
N SER A 536 -30.90 -4.77 32.03
CA SER A 536 -32.15 -4.07 32.26
C SER A 536 -33.02 -4.95 33.16
N LYS A 537 -33.04 -4.66 34.46
CA LYS A 537 -34.07 -5.20 35.36
C LYS A 537 -35.37 -4.45 35.08
N THR A 538 -36.20 -5.02 34.24
CA THR A 538 -37.65 -4.75 34.21
C THR A 538 -38.28 -5.40 35.44
N GLY A 539 -38.95 -4.60 36.26
CA GLY A 539 -39.77 -5.06 37.37
C GLY A 539 -40.44 -3.89 38.10
N PRO A 540 -41.78 -3.79 38.08
CA PRO A 540 -42.52 -2.66 38.64
C PRO A 540 -42.92 -2.93 40.09
N THR A 541 -42.78 -1.93 40.97
CA THR A 541 -43.59 -1.84 42.18
C THR A 541 -43.93 -0.39 42.49
N SER A 542 -45.21 -0.22 42.76
CA SER A 542 -45.95 0.94 43.18
C SER A 542 -45.53 1.53 44.51
N SER A 543 -46.12 2.71 44.76
CA SER A 543 -46.54 3.30 46.04
C SER A 543 -45.49 3.96 46.94
N GLY A 544 -45.61 5.29 47.02
CA GLY A 544 -45.91 5.94 48.30
C GLY A 544 -44.78 6.74 48.93
N PHE A 545 -45.21 7.85 49.54
CA PHE A 545 -44.55 8.65 50.58
C PHE A 545 -43.70 9.87 50.19
N GLU A 546 -44.36 11.03 50.30
CA GLU A 546 -44.05 12.20 51.16
C GLU A 546 -42.63 12.81 51.21
N ASP A 547 -42.62 14.12 50.92
CA ASP A 547 -42.01 15.21 51.69
C ASP A 547 -40.64 15.02 52.36
N THR A 548 -39.64 15.80 51.93
CA THR A 548 -39.23 17.03 52.64
C THR A 548 -37.92 17.64 52.10
N LYS A 549 -37.96 18.98 51.97
CA LYS A 549 -36.94 20.00 52.32
C LYS A 549 -35.46 19.87 51.89
N ASN A 550 -35.03 21.00 51.31
CA ASN A 550 -33.80 21.76 51.58
C ASN A 550 -32.46 21.00 51.61
N ASN A 551 -31.54 21.38 50.72
CA ASN A 551 -30.50 22.34 51.12
C ASN A 551 -29.64 22.82 49.94
N HIS A 552 -29.32 24.11 50.01
CA HIS A 552 -28.18 24.77 49.40
C HIS A 552 -26.88 23.94 49.46
N ARG A 553 -26.05 24.03 48.42
CA ARG A 553 -24.77 24.77 48.50
C ARG A 553 -24.10 24.89 47.13
N LEU A 554 -23.82 26.14 46.79
CA LEU A 554 -22.72 26.57 45.95
C LEU A 554 -21.40 26.01 46.50
N PHE A 555 -20.54 25.52 45.61
CA PHE A 555 -19.17 26.00 45.41
C PHE A 555 -18.75 25.69 43.97
#